data_AF-A0AAD9DJS9-F1
#
_entry.id   AF-A0AAD9DJS9-F1
#
_cell.length_a   1.000
_cell.length_b   1.000
_cell.length_c   1.000
_cell.angle_alpha   90.00
_cell.angle_beta   90.00
_cell.angle_gamma   90.00
#
_symmetry.space_group_name_H-M   'P 1'
#
loop_
_entity.id
_entity.type
_entity.pdbx_description
1 polymer ?
#
loop_
_entity_poly.entity_id
_entity_poly.type
_entity_poly.pdbx_seq_one_letter_code
_entity_poly.pdbx_strand_id
1 'polypeptide(L)'
;MLGVMQKNTFVNEDLVDEPELKEEFVDSIQKASEIWSMFGCSCGKAAEIFKIQSKDAYAFLEIDPSSLSDAVWQEEYNSVMGQLQEMKVLNQTPAAIQN
;
A
#
# COMPACT_ATOMS: atom_id res chain seq x y z
N MET A 1 -41.33 -18.89 -13.96
CA MET A 1 -40.26 -17.95 -13.57
C MET A 1 -39.06 -18.68 -12.97
N LEU A 2 -39.25 -19.57 -11.99
CA LEU A 2 -38.20 -20.48 -11.48
C LEU A 2 -37.49 -21.29 -12.58
N GLY A 3 -38.23 -21.87 -13.53
CA GLY A 3 -37.62 -22.63 -14.65
C GLY A 3 -36.81 -21.79 -15.64
N VAL A 4 -37.00 -20.46 -15.69
CA VAL A 4 -36.21 -19.55 -16.54
C VAL A 4 -34.91 -19.18 -15.84
N MET A 5 -34.94 -19.01 -14.51
CA MET A 5 -33.73 -18.81 -13.71
C MET A 5 -32.82 -20.03 -13.77
N GLN A 6 -33.38 -21.24 -13.64
CA GLN A 6 -32.63 -22.49 -13.75
C GLN A 6 -31.91 -22.62 -15.09
N LYS A 7 -32.56 -22.29 -16.21
CA LYS A 7 -31.95 -22.35 -17.54
C LYS A 7 -30.80 -21.36 -17.76
N ASN A 8 -30.81 -20.23 -17.06
CA ASN A 8 -29.78 -19.19 -17.19
C ASN A 8 -28.64 -19.35 -16.18
N THR A 9 -28.83 -20.12 -15.10
CA THR A 9 -27.81 -20.35 -14.06
C THR A 9 -27.13 -21.71 -14.17
N PHE A 10 -27.74 -22.68 -14.85
CA PHE A 10 -27.19 -24.03 -15.06
C PHE A 10 -26.61 -24.22 -16.47
N VAL A 11 -25.88 -23.22 -16.99
CA VAL A 11 -24.91 -23.41 -18.09
C VAL A 11 -23.77 -24.37 -17.68
N ASN A 12 -23.81 -24.89 -16.46
CA ASN A 12 -22.82 -25.79 -15.85
C ASN A 12 -23.18 -27.28 -15.84
N GLU A 13 -24.35 -27.73 -16.31
CA GLU A 13 -24.58 -29.19 -16.35
C GLU A 13 -23.74 -29.89 -17.41
N ASP A 14 -23.35 -29.19 -18.49
CA ASP A 14 -22.45 -29.73 -19.53
C ASP A 14 -20.96 -29.48 -19.25
N LEU A 15 -20.60 -28.48 -18.43
CA LEU A 15 -19.20 -28.13 -18.10
C LEU A 15 -18.58 -29.01 -17.00
N VAL A 16 -19.40 -29.77 -16.26
CA VAL A 16 -18.92 -30.66 -15.20
C VAL A 16 -18.20 -31.89 -15.77
N ASP A 17 -18.48 -32.25 -17.03
CA ASP A 17 -17.88 -33.39 -17.74
C ASP A 17 -16.76 -33.00 -18.72
N GLU A 18 -16.19 -31.79 -18.62
CA GLU A 18 -14.95 -31.43 -19.32
C GLU A 18 -13.72 -31.58 -18.40
N PRO A 19 -13.05 -32.76 -18.40
CA PRO A 19 -11.89 -33.00 -17.55
C PRO A 19 -10.73 -32.04 -17.86
N GLU A 20 -10.70 -31.46 -19.06
CA GLU A 20 -9.68 -30.51 -19.51
C GLU A 20 -9.74 -29.17 -18.75
N LEU A 21 -10.95 -28.70 -18.39
CA LEU A 21 -11.14 -27.43 -17.67
C LEU A 21 -10.92 -27.54 -16.16
N LYS A 22 -10.97 -28.77 -15.62
CA LYS A 22 -10.82 -29.00 -14.17
C LYS A 22 -9.44 -28.59 -13.69
N GLU A 23 -8.40 -28.95 -14.42
CA GLU A 23 -7.01 -28.65 -14.05
C GLU A 23 -6.74 -27.15 -14.13
N GLU A 24 -7.16 -26.50 -15.22
CA GLU A 24 -7.05 -25.05 -15.39
C GLU A 24 -7.82 -24.28 -14.30
N PHE A 25 -9.02 -24.74 -13.93
CA PHE A 25 -9.79 -24.14 -12.85
C PHE A 25 -9.08 -24.25 -11.49
N VAL A 26 -8.54 -25.43 -11.15
CA VAL A 26 -7.78 -25.63 -9.90
C VAL A 26 -6.53 -24.76 -9.87
N ASP A 27 -5.79 -24.69 -10.98
CA ASP A 27 -4.60 -23.84 -11.13
C ASP A 27 -4.95 -22.35 -10.97
N SER A 28 -6.10 -21.91 -11.50
CA SER A 28 -6.56 -20.54 -11.37
C SER A 28 -6.84 -20.15 -9.92
N ILE A 29 -7.44 -21.06 -9.14
CA ILE A 29 -7.71 -20.86 -7.71
C ILE A 29 -6.39 -20.79 -6.93
N GLN A 30 -5.45 -21.68 -7.24
CA GLN A 30 -4.14 -21.71 -6.59
C GLN A 30 -3.39 -20.39 -6.82
N LYS A 31 -3.34 -19.91 -8.07
CA LYS A 31 -2.75 -18.60 -8.42
C LYS A 31 -3.45 -17.44 -7.75
N ALA A 32 -4.78 -17.43 -7.72
CA ALA A 32 -5.52 -16.39 -7.04
C ALA A 32 -5.17 -16.34 -5.55
N SER A 33 -5.05 -17.51 -4.89
CA SER A 33 -4.65 -17.61 -3.48
C SER A 33 -3.27 -17.02 -3.22
N GLU A 34 -2.29 -17.31 -4.09
CA GLU A 34 -0.93 -16.76 -4.00
C GLU A 34 -0.92 -15.24 -4.16
N ILE A 35 -1.63 -14.71 -5.16
CA ILE A 35 -1.75 -13.27 -5.41
C ILE A 35 -2.40 -12.57 -4.23
N TRP A 36 -3.51 -13.11 -3.71
CA TRP A 36 -4.19 -12.53 -2.56
C TRP A 36 -3.32 -12.54 -1.30
N SER A 37 -2.53 -13.57 -1.10
CA SER A 37 -1.58 -13.65 0.01
C SER A 37 -0.49 -12.57 -0.10
N MET A 38 0.08 -12.38 -1.29
CA MET A 38 1.06 -11.32 -1.55
C MET A 38 0.46 -9.92 -1.37
N PHE A 39 -0.76 -9.71 -1.84
CA PHE A 39 -1.50 -8.47 -1.66
C PHE A 39 -1.73 -8.18 -0.17
N GLY A 40 -2.21 -9.16 0.60
CA GLY A 40 -2.41 -9.03 2.04
C GLY A 40 -1.12 -8.68 2.79
N CYS A 41 0.00 -9.33 2.45
CA CYS A 41 1.32 -8.98 2.99
C CYS A 41 1.72 -7.53 2.66
N SER A 42 1.45 -7.07 1.45
CA SER A 42 1.74 -5.69 1.04
C SER A 42 0.88 -4.68 1.81
N CYS A 43 -0.41 -4.97 1.99
CA CYS A 43 -1.30 -4.15 2.81
C CYS A 43 -0.85 -4.07 4.27
N GLY A 44 -0.40 -5.19 4.86
CA GLY A 44 0.14 -5.20 6.23
C GLY A 44 1.36 -4.30 6.39
N LYS A 45 2.29 -4.35 5.42
CA LYS A 45 3.45 -3.45 5.39
C LYS A 45 3.04 -1.98 5.27
N ALA A 46 2.11 -1.67 4.35
CA ALA A 46 1.60 -0.31 4.19
C ALA A 46 0.93 0.20 5.47
N ALA A 47 0.13 -0.64 6.12
CA ALA A 47 -0.55 -0.31 7.38
C ALA A 47 0.45 0.03 8.50
N GLU A 48 1.53 -0.74 8.66
CA GLU A 48 2.58 -0.43 9.64
C GLU A 48 3.29 0.90 9.32
N ILE A 49 3.58 1.20 8.05
CA ILE A 49 4.15 2.49 7.66
C ILE A 49 3.19 3.64 8.01
N PHE A 50 1.92 3.52 7.65
CA PHE A 50 0.91 4.55 7.97
C PHE A 50 0.67 4.68 9.47
N LYS A 51 0.80 3.61 10.25
CA LYS A 51 0.70 3.64 11.71
C LYS A 51 1.86 4.40 12.35
N ILE A 52 3.09 4.17 11.89
CA ILE A 52 4.27 4.92 12.35
C ILE A 52 4.12 6.39 11.94
N GLN A 53 3.80 6.65 10.68
CA GLN A 53 3.58 8.01 10.20
C GLN A 53 2.47 8.72 10.96
N SER A 54 1.32 8.09 11.21
CA SER A 54 0.21 8.74 11.94
C SER A 54 0.52 9.01 13.41
N LYS A 55 1.34 8.16 14.05
CA LYS A 55 1.78 8.38 15.43
C LYS A 55 2.70 9.60 15.54
N ASP A 56 3.68 9.71 14.64
CA ASP A 56 4.70 10.76 14.74
C ASP A 56 4.32 12.03 13.95
N ALA A 57 3.39 11.94 12.98
CA ALA A 57 2.97 13.06 12.14
C ALA A 57 2.34 14.20 12.92
N TYR A 58 1.79 13.95 14.10
CA TYR A 58 1.16 14.97 14.94
C TYR A 58 1.95 15.28 16.21
N ALA A 59 3.10 14.65 16.43
CA ALA A 59 3.94 14.92 17.60
C ALA A 59 4.35 16.40 17.68
N PHE A 60 4.50 17.07 16.52
CA PHE A 60 4.79 18.51 16.46
C PHE A 60 3.64 19.39 17.01
N LEU A 61 2.42 18.87 17.10
CA LEU A 61 1.27 19.55 17.71
C LEU A 61 1.20 19.32 19.23
N GLU A 62 1.94 18.35 19.75
CA GLU A 62 1.96 18.03 21.18
C GLU A 62 2.86 18.98 21.98
N ILE A 63 3.76 19.70 21.30
CA ILE A 63 4.68 20.66 21.89
C ILE A 63 4.27 22.06 21.45
N ASP A 64 3.96 22.93 22.41
CA ASP A 64 3.81 24.36 22.14
C ASP A 64 5.21 24.98 21.93
N PRO A 65 5.53 25.50 20.73
CA PRO A 65 6.84 26.08 20.46
C PRO A 65 7.19 27.26 21.38
N SER A 66 6.20 27.96 21.92
CA SER A 66 6.40 29.08 22.86
C SER A 66 6.75 28.64 24.29
N SER A 67 6.55 27.35 24.60
CA SER A 67 6.92 26.74 25.88
C SER A 67 8.39 26.28 25.93
N LEU A 68 9.07 26.25 24.78
CA LEU A 68 10.48 25.85 24.69
C LEU A 68 11.40 27.00 25.11
N SER A 69 12.60 26.65 25.59
CA SER A 69 13.66 27.64 25.78
C SER A 69 14.29 28.03 24.45
N ASP A 70 14.86 29.24 24.38
CA ASP A 70 15.51 29.75 23.16
C ASP A 70 16.58 28.81 22.61
N ALA A 71 17.33 28.14 23.49
CA ALA A 71 18.38 27.20 23.10
C ALA A 71 17.81 25.95 22.41
N VAL A 72 16.76 25.35 22.98
CA VAL A 72 16.10 24.16 22.42
C VAL A 72 15.37 24.53 21.13
N TRP A 73 14.70 25.68 21.09
CA TRP A 73 14.03 26.15 19.88
C TRP A 73 15.02 26.34 18.72
N GLN A 74 16.18 26.94 18.98
CA GLN A 74 17.20 27.17 17.96
C GLN A 74 17.82 25.87 17.44
N GLU A 75 18.00 24.88 18.31
CA GLU A 75 18.47 23.54 17.95
C GLU A 75 17.49 22.84 17.00
N GLU A 76 16.21 22.80 17.37
CA GLU A 76 15.15 22.19 16.56
C GLU A 76 14.98 22.91 15.21
N TYR A 77 15.01 24.25 15.21
CA TYR A 77 14.95 25.06 13.99
C TYR A 77 16.10 24.71 13.02
N ASN A 78 17.34 24.63 13.54
CA ASN A 78 18.51 24.31 12.72
C ASN A 78 18.43 22.88 12.15
N SER A 79 17.95 21.93 12.96
CA SER A 79 17.72 20.54 12.53
C SER A 79 16.74 20.46 11.35
N VAL A 80 15.57 21.10 11.46
CA VAL A 80 14.56 21.13 10.39
C VAL A 80 15.09 21.83 9.14
N MET A 81 15.80 22.95 9.30
CA MET A 81 16.39 23.67 8.17
C MET A 81 17.44 22.84 7.42
N GLY A 82 18.25 22.06 8.14
CA GLY A 82 19.19 21.10 7.54
C GLY A 82 18.48 20.05 6.69
N GLN A 83 17.45 19.40 7.24
CA GLN A 83 16.66 18.39 6.52
C GLN A 83 15.98 18.97 5.26
N LEU A 84 15.43 20.18 5.34
CA LEU A 84 14.82 20.85 4.18
C LEU A 84 15.83 21.15 3.07
N GLN A 85 17.07 21.47 3.43
CA GLN A 85 18.14 21.67 2.45
C GLN A 85 18.52 20.36 1.78
N GLU A 86 18.68 19.27 2.53
CA GLU A 86 18.95 17.93 1.97
C GLU A 86 17.85 17.50 0.99
N MET A 87 16.58 17.69 1.33
CA MET A 87 15.47 17.39 0.42
C MET A 87 15.49 18.24 -0.86
N LYS A 88 15.85 19.52 -0.76
CA LYS A 88 16.03 20.38 -1.94
C LYS A 88 17.18 19.90 -2.82
N VAL A 89 18.27 19.42 -2.23
CA VAL A 89 19.41 18.85 -2.96
C VAL A 89 19.00 17.55 -3.68
N LEU A 90 18.22 16.68 -3.04
CA LEU A 90 17.72 15.46 -3.67
C LEU A 90 16.83 15.74 -4.89
N ASN A 91 15.99 16.77 -4.82
CA ASN A 91 15.13 17.21 -5.93
C ASN A 91 15.88 17.94 -7.07
N GLN A 92 17.16 18.27 -6.88
CA GLN A 92 18.02 18.90 -7.90
C GLN A 92 18.94 17.92 -8.62
N THR A 93 18.91 16.63 -8.27
CA THR A 93 19.66 15.60 -9.00
C THR A 93 19.14 15.56 -10.45
N PRO A 94 19.97 15.87 -11.47
CA PRO A 94 19.52 15.76 -12.85
C PRO A 94 19.15 14.31 -13.15
N ALA A 95 18.02 14.11 -13.81
CA ALA A 95 17.70 12.84 -14.46
C ALA A 95 18.79 12.54 -15.51
N ALA A 96 19.87 11.91 -15.08
CA ALA A 96 20.94 11.45 -15.95
C ALA A 96 20.60 10.04 -16.44
N ILE A 97 19.74 9.96 -17.45
CA ILE A 97 19.83 8.92 -18.48
C ILE A 97 19.63 9.62 -19.82
N GLN A 98 20.75 9.94 -20.49
CA GLN A 98 20.76 10.17 -21.93
C GLN A 98 21.23 8.88 -22.60
N ASN A 99 20.30 8.29 -23.37
CA ASN A 99 20.41 7.38 -24.52
C ASN A 99 21.69 6.55 -24.70
#